data_AF-A0A6B9CJK7-F1
#
_entry.id   AF-A0A6B9CJK7-F1
#
_cell.length_a   1.000
_cell.length_b   1.000
_cell.length_c   1.000
_cell.angle_alpha   90.00
_cell.angle_beta   90.00
_cell.angle_gamma   90.00
#
_symmetry.space_group_name_H-M   'P 1'
#
loop_
_entity.id
_entity.type
_entity.pdbx_description
1 polymer ?
#
loop_
_entity_poly.entity_id
_entity_poly.type
_entity_poly.pdbx_seq_one_letter_code
_entity_poly.pdbx_strand_id
1 'polypeptide(L)'
;AIVSSENPVMLMDGLSDLFAQTIILIKIFIMWKNKRLIDGLLKDILKDWKIRKLPKEWQSIARTCLLFCSIIIAMYAIATTVYFPDLVLSYFGQSKEHRKLFFASKYPFDYHPSPIYEVLVLVQIIQCLLIVSADLVSQTLLAALILHTSAHMALFKDHLRKYTDSIVLSRKINNGKQIDDKRDRFTFLLKRIVKQHMKILDIVDRIDAVYSYVSLFQILFSNVIICVTGYVLITAVNLTNMLYLIKFTMFILVMFLQAFTFCFAGQYLQNKAELLV
;
A
#
# COMPACT_ATOMS: atom_id res chain seq x y z
N ALA A 1 -9.52 7.30 -31.33
CA ALA A 1 -8.07 7.09 -31.26
C ALA A 1 -7.22 7.95 -32.21
N ILE A 2 -7.74 8.95 -32.97
CA ILE A 2 -6.95 9.62 -34.04
C ILE A 2 -6.98 11.18 -33.99
N VAL A 3 -7.32 11.80 -32.85
CA VAL A 3 -7.18 13.29 -32.69
C VAL A 3 -6.25 13.65 -31.52
N SER A 4 -5.67 12.65 -30.83
CA SER A 4 -4.65 12.86 -29.80
C SER A 4 -3.21 12.87 -30.35
N SER A 5 -3.04 12.77 -31.67
CA SER A 5 -1.74 12.62 -32.32
C SER A 5 -0.97 13.93 -32.54
N GLU A 6 -1.57 15.10 -32.32
CA GLU A 6 -0.91 16.39 -32.58
C GLU A 6 -0.16 16.97 -31.37
N ASN A 7 -0.47 16.53 -30.14
CA ASN A 7 0.26 16.95 -28.94
C ASN A 7 0.76 15.73 -28.15
N PRO A 8 2.07 15.38 -28.26
CA PRO A 8 2.62 14.20 -27.60
C PRO A 8 2.49 14.27 -26.08
N VAL A 9 2.42 15.47 -25.49
CA VAL A 9 2.26 15.66 -24.05
C VAL A 9 0.89 15.19 -23.57
N MET A 10 -0.17 15.55 -24.30
CA MET A 10 -1.54 15.16 -23.94
C MET A 10 -1.77 13.65 -24.13
N LEU A 11 -1.17 13.07 -25.17
CA LEU A 11 -1.19 11.63 -25.39
C LEU A 11 -0.52 10.88 -24.22
N MET A 12 0.67 11.33 -23.81
CA MET A 12 1.43 10.71 -22.73
C MET A 12 0.74 10.90 -21.37
N ASP A 13 0.14 12.06 -21.10
CA ASP A 13 -0.67 12.30 -19.88
C ASP A 13 -1.84 11.30 -19.81
N GLY A 14 -2.63 11.19 -20.88
CA GLY A 14 -3.75 10.25 -20.97
C GLY A 14 -3.34 8.77 -20.90
N LEU A 15 -2.17 8.41 -21.45
CA LEU A 15 -1.61 7.07 -21.30
C LEU A 15 -1.22 6.78 -19.84
N SER A 16 -0.63 7.75 -19.14
CA SER A 16 -0.25 7.60 -17.73
C SER A 16 -1.48 7.40 -16.84
N ASP A 17 -2.55 8.16 -17.09
CA ASP A 17 -3.84 8.02 -16.41
C ASP A 17 -4.47 6.65 -16.70
N LEU A 18 -4.46 6.21 -17.96
CA LEU A 18 -5.00 4.90 -18.35
C LEU A 18 -4.26 3.76 -17.64
N PHE A 19 -2.93 3.81 -17.59
CA PHE A 19 -2.14 2.81 -16.88
C PHE A 19 -2.40 2.86 -15.37
N ALA A 20 -2.56 4.05 -14.78
CA ALA A 20 -2.91 4.23 -13.37
C ALA A 20 -4.31 3.69 -13.02
N GLN A 21 -5.28 3.79 -13.94
CA GLN A 21 -6.58 3.15 -13.76
C GLN A 21 -6.50 1.63 -13.93
N THR A 22 -5.74 1.16 -14.92
CA THR A 22 -5.58 -0.27 -15.21
C THR A 22 -4.97 -1.03 -14.03
N ILE A 23 -3.92 -0.49 -13.41
CA ILE A 23 -3.30 -1.09 -12.23
C ILE A 23 -4.27 -1.20 -11.05
N ILE A 24 -5.11 -0.18 -10.82
CA ILE A 24 -6.09 -0.20 -9.72
C ILE A 24 -7.19 -1.22 -9.98
N LEU A 25 -7.66 -1.36 -11.22
CA LEU A 25 -8.60 -2.42 -11.61
C LEU A 25 -8.01 -3.82 -11.42
N ILE A 26 -6.75 -4.02 -11.82
CA ILE A 26 -6.02 -5.28 -11.58
C ILE A 26 -5.95 -5.58 -10.09
N LYS A 27 -5.59 -4.59 -9.27
CA LYS A 27 -5.50 -4.71 -7.81
C LYS A 27 -6.85 -5.09 -7.19
N ILE A 28 -7.93 -4.38 -7.54
CA ILE A 28 -9.30 -4.69 -7.06
C ILE A 28 -9.67 -6.12 -7.45
N PHE A 29 -9.40 -6.54 -8.68
CA PHE A 29 -9.71 -7.88 -9.16
C PHE A 29 -8.96 -8.97 -8.39
N ILE A 30 -7.65 -8.79 -8.16
CA ILE A 30 -6.83 -9.74 -7.40
C ILE A 30 -7.32 -9.82 -5.94
N MET A 31 -7.54 -8.67 -5.30
CA MET A 31 -8.05 -8.63 -3.92
C MET A 31 -9.44 -9.27 -3.81
N TRP A 32 -10.30 -9.08 -4.80
CA TRP A 32 -11.62 -9.72 -4.85
C TRP A 32 -11.53 -11.24 -4.98
N LYS A 33 -10.63 -11.76 -5.83
CA LYS A 33 -10.35 -13.20 -5.92
C LYS A 33 -9.87 -13.77 -4.58
N ASN A 34 -9.02 -13.03 -3.89
CA ASN A 34 -8.43 -13.44 -2.60
C ASN A 34 -9.25 -13.00 -1.37
N LYS A 35 -10.50 -12.56 -1.54
CA LYS A 35 -11.31 -11.99 -0.45
C LYS A 35 -11.46 -12.90 0.78
N ARG A 36 -11.48 -14.22 0.57
CA ARG A 36 -11.58 -15.21 1.66
C ARG A 36 -10.32 -15.20 2.54
N LEU A 37 -9.15 -15.08 1.93
CA LEU A 37 -7.87 -14.98 2.64
C LEU A 37 -7.79 -13.65 3.40
N ILE A 38 -8.18 -12.55 2.75
CA ILE A 38 -8.23 -11.22 3.37
C ILE A 38 -9.16 -11.21 4.60
N ASP A 39 -10.37 -11.76 4.47
CA ASP A 39 -11.31 -11.87 5.59
C ASP A 39 -10.76 -12.74 6.74
N GLY A 40 -10.08 -13.85 6.43
CA GLY A 40 -9.38 -14.67 7.41
C GLY A 40 -8.29 -13.89 8.17
N LEU A 41 -7.43 -13.18 7.44
CA LEU A 41 -6.36 -12.35 8.01
C LEU A 41 -6.92 -11.21 8.89
N LEU A 42 -7.97 -10.52 8.43
CA LEU A 42 -8.63 -9.47 9.22
C LEU A 42 -9.24 -10.02 10.50
N LYS A 43 -9.88 -11.20 10.45
CA LYS A 43 -10.40 -11.89 11.64
C LYS A 43 -9.27 -12.25 12.62
N ASP A 44 -8.12 -12.69 12.13
CA ASP A 44 -6.96 -13.01 12.97
C ASP A 44 -6.40 -11.75 13.65
N ILE A 45 -6.27 -10.64 12.92
CA ILE A 45 -5.90 -9.32 13.48
C ILE A 45 -6.89 -8.91 14.59
N LEU A 46 -8.19 -8.97 14.32
CA LEU A 46 -9.23 -8.56 15.27
C LEU A 46 -9.25 -9.42 16.53
N LYS A 47 -8.97 -10.72 16.43
CA LYS A 47 -8.86 -11.64 17.58
C LYS A 47 -7.63 -11.31 18.42
N ASP A 48 -6.48 -11.14 17.79
CA ASP A 48 -5.22 -10.90 18.48
C ASP A 48 -5.18 -9.50 19.13
N TRP A 49 -5.79 -8.48 18.52
CA TRP A 49 -5.85 -7.11 19.05
C TRP A 49 -6.69 -6.98 20.34
N LYS A 50 -7.63 -7.90 20.58
CA LYS A 50 -8.42 -7.91 21.82
C LYS A 50 -7.60 -8.31 23.05
N ILE A 51 -6.37 -8.83 22.87
CA ILE A 51 -5.51 -9.28 23.97
C ILE A 51 -4.71 -8.09 24.53
N ARG A 52 -4.92 -7.81 25.82
CA ARG A 52 -4.89 -6.46 26.43
C ARG A 52 -3.51 -5.87 26.78
N LYS A 53 -2.38 -6.57 26.54
CA LYS A 53 -1.05 -6.03 26.88
C LYS A 53 -0.01 -6.35 25.81
N LEU A 54 0.12 -5.44 24.85
CA LEU A 54 1.21 -5.44 23.88
C LEU A 54 2.53 -5.03 24.59
N PRO A 55 3.65 -5.73 24.33
CA PRO A 55 4.98 -5.30 24.76
C PRO A 55 5.30 -3.86 24.29
N LYS A 56 6.13 -3.12 25.02
CA LYS A 56 6.49 -1.73 24.68
C LYS A 56 7.09 -1.60 23.27
N GLU A 57 7.87 -2.60 22.84
CA GLU A 57 8.45 -2.66 21.49
C GLU A 57 7.37 -2.67 20.39
N TRP A 58 6.25 -3.35 20.62
CA TRP A 58 5.13 -3.41 19.67
C TRP A 58 4.44 -2.07 19.51
N GLN A 59 4.30 -1.32 20.61
CA GLN A 59 3.71 0.01 20.57
C GLN A 59 4.57 0.97 19.75
N SER A 60 5.90 0.84 19.83
CA SER A 60 6.83 1.62 19.00
C SER A 60 6.64 1.31 17.51
N ILE A 61 6.67 0.03 17.14
CA ILE A 61 6.48 -0.41 15.74
C ILE A 61 5.12 0.01 15.21
N ALA A 62 4.06 -0.13 16.01
CA ALA A 62 2.72 0.31 15.64
C ALA A 62 2.65 1.82 15.41
N ARG A 63 3.25 2.63 16.27
CA ARG A 63 3.32 4.09 16.09
C ARG A 63 4.06 4.47 14.81
N THR A 64 5.19 3.85 14.52
CA THR A 64 5.94 4.11 13.28
C THR A 64 5.12 3.74 12.05
N CYS A 65 4.45 2.59 12.06
CA CYS A 65 3.59 2.16 10.97
C CYS A 65 2.38 3.09 10.76
N LEU A 66 1.74 3.55 11.85
CA LEU A 66 0.65 4.51 11.78
C LEU A 66 1.12 5.87 11.27
N LEU A 67 2.29 6.36 11.72
CA LEU A 67 2.87 7.60 11.21
C LEU A 67 3.13 7.49 9.70
N PHE A 68 3.70 6.38 9.25
CA PHE A 68 3.93 6.11 7.83
C PHE A 68 2.63 6.09 7.02
N CYS A 69 1.59 5.41 7.51
CA CYS A 69 0.26 5.41 6.87
C CYS A 69 -0.35 6.82 6.81
N SER A 70 -0.23 7.60 7.89
CA SER A 70 -0.70 8.99 7.92
C SER A 70 0.02 9.87 6.91
N ILE A 71 1.34 9.69 6.74
CA ILE A 71 2.13 10.40 5.73
C ILE A 71 1.65 10.02 4.32
N ILE A 72 1.43 8.73 4.04
CA ILE A 72 0.89 8.27 2.75
C ILE A 72 -0.47 8.93 2.48
N ILE A 73 -1.39 8.86 3.43
CA ILE A 73 -2.73 9.45 3.29
C ILE A 73 -2.65 10.95 3.01
N ALA A 74 -1.79 11.68 3.76
CA ALA A 74 -1.58 13.10 3.55
C ALA A 74 -1.02 13.41 2.16
N MET A 75 -0.04 12.64 1.68
CA MET A 75 0.54 12.79 0.35
C MET A 75 -0.49 12.57 -0.76
N TYR A 76 -1.33 11.52 -0.65
CA TYR A 76 -2.42 11.27 -1.61
C TYR A 76 -3.46 12.39 -1.60
N ALA A 77 -3.81 12.91 -0.42
CA ALA A 77 -4.74 14.03 -0.30
C ALA A 77 -4.17 15.29 -0.98
N ILE A 78 -2.91 15.62 -0.72
CA ILE A 78 -2.22 16.78 -1.34
C ILE A 78 -2.11 16.59 -2.85
N ALA A 79 -1.70 15.41 -3.32
CA ALA A 79 -1.59 15.15 -4.75
C ALA A 79 -2.94 15.28 -5.45
N THR A 80 -4.02 14.80 -4.84
CA THR A 80 -5.38 14.91 -5.39
C THR A 80 -5.87 16.36 -5.42
N THR A 81 -5.58 17.16 -4.38
CA THR A 81 -6.00 18.58 -4.35
C THR A 81 -5.33 19.42 -5.43
N VAL A 82 -4.10 19.08 -5.83
CA VAL A 82 -3.34 19.79 -6.89
C VAL A 82 -4.02 19.70 -8.27
N TYR A 83 -4.92 18.74 -8.50
CA TYR A 83 -5.63 18.60 -9.79
C TYR A 83 -6.82 19.57 -9.93
N PHE A 84 -7.37 20.08 -8.82
CA PHE A 84 -8.58 20.92 -8.85
C PHE A 84 -8.36 22.35 -9.39
N PRO A 85 -7.24 23.05 -9.11
CA PRO A 85 -7.02 24.40 -9.63
C PRO A 85 -7.11 24.51 -11.15
N ASP A 86 -6.53 23.57 -11.92
CA ASP A 86 -6.61 23.61 -13.40
C ASP A 86 -8.06 23.45 -13.90
N LEU A 87 -8.85 22.60 -13.24
CA LEU A 87 -10.27 22.42 -13.54
C LEU A 87 -11.07 23.71 -13.26
N VAL A 88 -10.85 24.34 -12.11
CA VAL A 88 -11.53 25.59 -11.72
C VAL A 88 -11.17 26.72 -12.66
N LEU A 89 -9.87 26.91 -12.96
CA LEU A 89 -9.40 27.92 -13.89
C LEU A 89 -9.97 27.70 -15.29
N SER A 90 -10.07 26.45 -15.74
CA SER A 90 -10.68 26.14 -17.03
C SER A 90 -12.18 26.44 -17.07
N TYR A 91 -12.92 26.13 -16.00
CA TYR A 91 -14.36 26.36 -15.94
C TYR A 91 -14.76 27.84 -15.99
N PHE A 92 -14.02 28.70 -15.28
CA PHE A 92 -14.28 30.15 -15.20
C PHE A 92 -13.53 30.97 -16.25
N GLY A 93 -12.37 30.51 -16.71
CA GLY A 93 -11.48 31.28 -17.58
C GLY A 93 -11.62 30.97 -19.07
N GLN A 94 -12.29 29.88 -19.47
CA GLN A 94 -12.41 29.48 -20.87
C GLN A 94 -13.85 29.42 -21.37
N SER A 95 -14.02 29.55 -22.69
CA SER A 95 -15.32 29.36 -23.35
C SER A 95 -15.80 27.93 -23.18
N LYS A 96 -17.12 27.70 -23.26
CA LYS A 96 -17.74 26.40 -23.01
C LYS A 96 -17.13 25.26 -23.85
N GLU A 97 -16.73 25.56 -25.08
CA GLU A 97 -16.12 24.62 -26.02
C GLU A 97 -14.66 24.25 -25.69
N HIS A 98 -13.95 25.06 -24.90
CA HIS A 98 -12.55 24.84 -24.54
C HIS A 98 -12.36 24.39 -23.09
N ARG A 99 -13.47 24.16 -22.36
CA ARG A 99 -13.42 23.65 -20.98
C ARG A 99 -12.76 22.28 -20.93
N LYS A 100 -11.77 22.15 -20.05
CA LYS A 100 -11.03 20.91 -19.79
C LYS A 100 -11.82 19.99 -18.86
N LEU A 101 -11.77 18.70 -19.15
CA LEU A 101 -12.28 17.67 -18.25
C LEU A 101 -11.29 17.38 -17.12
N PHE A 102 -11.78 16.77 -16.02
CA PHE A 102 -10.93 16.37 -14.90
C PHE A 102 -9.94 15.27 -15.32
N PHE A 103 -10.43 14.27 -16.07
CA PHE A 103 -9.59 13.35 -16.83
C PHE A 103 -9.76 13.60 -18.32
N ALA A 104 -8.64 13.70 -19.04
CA ALA A 104 -8.65 13.82 -20.49
C ALA A 104 -9.33 12.58 -21.10
N SER A 105 -10.51 12.74 -21.67
CA SER A 105 -11.33 11.63 -22.18
C SER A 105 -12.18 12.10 -23.34
N LYS A 106 -12.40 11.21 -24.32
CA LYS A 106 -13.25 11.49 -25.48
C LYS A 106 -14.58 10.74 -25.35
N TYR A 107 -15.68 11.47 -25.49
CA TYR A 107 -17.03 10.92 -25.45
C TYR A 107 -17.66 10.93 -26.86
N PRO A 108 -18.55 9.98 -27.18
CA PRO A 108 -19.22 9.90 -28.48
C PRO A 108 -20.35 10.92 -28.65
N PHE A 109 -20.60 11.77 -27.66
CA PHE A 109 -21.62 12.81 -27.63
C PHE A 109 -21.00 14.17 -27.31
N ASP A 110 -21.69 15.25 -27.69
CA ASP A 110 -21.29 16.61 -27.30
C ASP A 110 -21.59 16.82 -25.81
N TYR A 111 -20.53 17.07 -25.03
CA TYR A 111 -20.59 17.25 -23.59
C TYR A 111 -20.37 18.71 -23.17
N HIS A 112 -20.16 19.65 -24.09
CA HIS A 112 -19.96 21.07 -23.79
C HIS A 112 -21.22 21.80 -23.26
N PRO A 113 -22.45 21.46 -23.69
CA PRO A 113 -23.65 22.08 -23.17
C PRO A 113 -23.86 21.82 -21.67
N SER A 114 -24.31 22.83 -20.95
CA SER A 114 -24.77 22.66 -19.56
C SER A 114 -26.19 22.08 -19.56
N PRO A 115 -26.53 21.09 -18.70
CA PRO A 115 -25.78 20.59 -17.54
C PRO A 115 -24.89 19.36 -17.79
N ILE A 116 -24.74 18.91 -19.05
CA ILE A 116 -24.04 17.64 -19.38
C ILE A 116 -22.58 17.71 -18.93
N TYR A 117 -21.91 18.83 -19.21
CA TYR A 117 -20.53 19.07 -18.78
C TYR A 117 -20.37 18.91 -17.25
N GLU A 118 -21.23 19.59 -16.48
CA GLU A 118 -21.13 19.62 -15.03
C GLU A 118 -21.38 18.24 -14.42
N VAL A 119 -22.37 17.50 -14.92
CA VAL A 119 -22.64 16.11 -14.50
C VAL A 119 -21.44 15.21 -14.80
N LEU A 120 -20.84 15.34 -15.98
CA LEU A 120 -19.71 14.52 -16.39
C LEU A 120 -18.46 14.77 -15.53
N VAL A 121 -18.17 16.03 -15.22
CA VAL A 121 -17.09 16.41 -14.29
C VAL A 121 -17.34 15.84 -12.89
N LEU A 122 -18.57 15.93 -12.39
CA LEU A 122 -18.93 15.34 -11.09
C LEU A 122 -18.71 13.83 -11.06
N VAL A 123 -19.11 13.11 -12.12
CA VAL A 123 -18.85 11.67 -12.25
C VAL A 123 -17.35 11.36 -12.23
N GLN A 124 -16.53 12.13 -12.95
CA GLN A 124 -15.07 11.95 -12.96
C GLN A 124 -14.44 12.22 -11.59
N ILE A 125 -14.91 13.21 -10.83
CA ILE A 125 -14.44 13.49 -9.47
C ILE A 125 -14.79 12.32 -8.54
N ILE A 126 -16.03 11.81 -8.59
CA ILE A 126 -16.45 10.66 -7.79
C ILE A 126 -15.61 9.43 -8.14
N GLN A 127 -15.39 9.17 -9.45
CA GLN A 127 -14.53 8.09 -9.91
C GLN A 127 -13.11 8.23 -9.36
N CYS A 128 -12.52 9.43 -9.41
CA CYS A 128 -11.19 9.70 -8.86
C CYS A 128 -11.12 9.36 -7.36
N LEU A 129 -12.09 9.84 -6.58
CA LEU A 129 -12.15 9.58 -5.13
C LEU A 129 -12.25 8.09 -4.81
N LEU A 130 -13.07 7.33 -5.56
CA LEU A 130 -13.21 5.88 -5.39
C LEU A 130 -11.92 5.14 -5.70
N ILE A 131 -11.25 5.52 -6.80
CA ILE A 131 -9.98 4.93 -7.24
C ILE A 131 -8.87 5.19 -6.21
N VAL A 132 -8.71 6.44 -5.78
CA VAL A 132 -7.74 6.83 -4.74
C VAL A 132 -8.03 6.11 -3.42
N SER A 133 -9.29 6.01 -3.02
CA SER A 133 -9.69 5.31 -1.80
C SER A 133 -9.39 3.82 -1.87
N ALA A 134 -9.67 3.16 -3.01
CA ALA A 134 -9.38 1.74 -3.19
C ALA A 134 -7.88 1.44 -3.08
N ASP A 135 -7.05 2.31 -3.66
CA ASP A 135 -5.60 2.17 -3.58
C ASP A 135 -5.07 2.37 -2.15
N LEU A 136 -5.53 3.42 -1.47
CA LEU A 136 -5.19 3.69 -0.06
C LEU A 136 -5.60 2.54 0.87
N VAL A 137 -6.80 1.97 0.68
CA VAL A 137 -7.26 0.82 1.46
C VAL A 137 -6.36 -0.39 1.26
N SER A 138 -5.89 -0.64 0.04
CA SER A 138 -4.94 -1.72 -0.23
C SER A 138 -3.60 -1.48 0.46
N GLN A 139 -3.02 -0.28 0.35
CA GLN A 139 -1.73 0.03 0.97
C GLN A 139 -1.79 -0.03 2.51
N THR A 140 -2.83 0.53 3.10
CA THR A 140 -3.04 0.49 4.56
C THR A 140 -3.31 -0.92 5.07
N LEU A 141 -4.02 -1.76 4.29
CA LEU A 141 -4.18 -3.17 4.61
C LEU A 141 -2.85 -3.91 4.59
N LEU A 142 -2.01 -3.70 3.57
CA LEU A 142 -0.65 -4.27 3.52
C LEU A 142 0.16 -3.85 4.76
N ALA A 143 0.16 -2.56 5.09
CA ALA A 143 0.85 -2.04 6.28
C ALA A 143 0.35 -2.69 7.58
N ALA A 144 -0.97 -2.86 7.73
CA ALA A 144 -1.57 -3.53 8.89
C ALA A 144 -1.16 -5.01 8.99
N LEU A 145 -1.07 -5.72 7.87
CA LEU A 145 -0.65 -7.13 7.81
C LEU A 145 0.83 -7.29 8.17
N ILE A 146 1.69 -6.40 7.68
CA ILE A 146 3.11 -6.37 8.06
C ILE A 146 3.22 -6.09 9.54
N LEU A 147 2.49 -5.10 10.07
CA LEU A 147 2.50 -4.77 11.49
C LEU A 147 2.07 -5.98 12.33
N HIS A 148 1.00 -6.69 11.93
CA HIS A 148 0.52 -7.89 12.62
C HIS A 148 1.54 -9.03 12.59
N THR A 149 2.17 -9.28 11.45
CA THR A 149 3.23 -10.30 11.30
C THR A 149 4.46 -9.94 12.15
N SER A 150 4.86 -8.67 12.09
CA SER A 150 5.96 -8.08 12.85
C SER A 150 5.79 -8.19 14.34
N ALA A 151 4.55 -8.06 14.77
CA ALA A 151 4.08 -8.35 16.10
C ALA A 151 4.36 -9.83 16.40
N HIS A 152 3.74 -10.78 15.69
CA HIS A 152 3.94 -12.21 15.95
C HIS A 152 5.42 -12.64 15.97
N MET A 153 6.27 -12.10 15.11
CA MET A 153 7.72 -12.33 15.11
C MET A 153 8.40 -11.86 16.41
N ALA A 154 8.00 -10.71 16.96
CA ALA A 154 8.54 -10.23 18.24
C ALA A 154 8.08 -11.10 19.42
N LEU A 155 6.82 -11.58 19.43
CA LEU A 155 6.35 -12.54 20.43
C LEU A 155 7.12 -13.87 20.36
N PHE A 156 7.40 -14.33 19.15
CA PHE A 156 8.21 -15.51 18.92
C PHE A 156 9.62 -15.33 19.48
N LYS A 157 10.28 -14.19 19.21
CA LYS A 157 11.59 -13.84 19.78
C LYS A 157 11.60 -13.88 21.31
N ASP A 158 10.57 -13.30 21.94
CA ASP A 158 10.44 -13.31 23.41
C ASP A 158 10.29 -14.72 23.98
N HIS A 159 9.54 -15.59 23.30
CA HIS A 159 9.41 -16.98 23.73
C HIS A 159 10.68 -17.79 23.50
N LEU A 160 11.40 -17.54 22.42
CA LEU A 160 12.70 -18.14 22.16
C LEU A 160 13.70 -17.75 23.25
N ARG A 161 13.78 -16.46 23.61
CA ARG A 161 14.65 -15.96 24.68
C ARG A 161 14.33 -16.62 26.03
N LYS A 162 13.05 -16.66 26.42
CA LYS A 162 12.63 -17.32 27.68
C LYS A 162 12.98 -18.80 27.71
N TYR A 163 12.89 -19.47 26.56
CA TYR A 163 13.30 -20.86 26.43
C TYR A 163 14.81 -21.03 26.59
N THR A 164 15.63 -20.20 25.92
CA THR A 164 17.09 -20.20 26.08
C THR A 164 17.50 -19.92 27.52
N ASP A 165 16.91 -18.90 28.16
CA ASP A 165 17.19 -18.56 29.56
C ASP A 165 16.84 -19.74 30.49
N SER A 166 15.73 -20.43 30.24
CA SER A 166 15.33 -21.61 31.03
C SER A 166 16.31 -22.79 30.88
N ILE A 167 16.92 -22.97 29.71
CA ILE A 167 17.95 -23.99 29.47
C ILE A 167 19.25 -23.63 30.19
N VAL A 168 19.68 -22.37 30.08
CA VAL A 168 20.91 -21.88 30.74
C VAL A 168 20.80 -21.98 32.25
N LEU A 169 19.66 -21.56 32.83
CA LEU A 169 19.39 -21.70 34.26
C LEU A 169 19.32 -23.16 34.69
N SER A 170 18.71 -24.04 33.88
CA SER A 170 18.63 -25.48 34.18
C SER A 170 20.00 -26.16 34.17
N ARG A 171 20.94 -25.73 33.30
CA ARG A 171 22.34 -26.21 33.33
C ARG A 171 23.11 -25.74 34.57
N LYS A 172 22.79 -24.56 35.10
CA LYS A 172 23.49 -23.96 36.25
C LYS A 172 23.05 -24.56 37.61
N ILE A 173 21.82 -25.06 37.71
CA ILE A 173 21.21 -25.62 38.94
C ILE A 173 21.30 -27.16 38.94
N ASN A 174 22.48 -27.72 38.63
CA ASN A 174 22.68 -29.17 38.59
C ASN A 174 22.81 -29.76 40.01
N ASN A 175 21.69 -29.79 40.75
CA ASN A 175 21.50 -30.55 41.98
C ASN A 175 20.39 -31.59 41.77
N GLY A 176 20.76 -32.72 41.14
CA GLY A 176 20.25 -34.10 41.32
C GLY A 176 18.77 -34.49 41.46
N LYS A 177 17.78 -33.60 41.63
CA LYS A 177 16.38 -33.98 41.87
C LYS A 177 15.41 -33.10 41.07
N GLN A 178 14.72 -33.73 40.11
CA GLN A 178 13.66 -33.26 39.19
C GLN A 178 14.08 -33.30 37.72
N ILE A 179 14.18 -34.51 37.15
CA ILE A 179 14.49 -34.72 35.72
C ILE A 179 13.20 -34.78 34.88
N ASP A 180 12.13 -35.41 35.37
CA ASP A 180 10.88 -35.59 34.60
C ASP A 180 10.06 -34.29 34.44
N ASP A 181 9.83 -33.52 35.52
CA ASP A 181 9.11 -32.23 35.47
C ASP A 181 9.87 -31.11 34.71
N LYS A 182 11.18 -31.30 34.48
CA LYS A 182 11.98 -30.42 33.60
C LYS A 182 11.79 -30.79 32.12
N ARG A 183 11.73 -32.09 31.81
CA ARG A 183 11.54 -32.60 30.45
C ARG A 183 10.17 -32.22 29.90
N ASP A 184 9.13 -32.30 30.71
CA ASP A 184 7.77 -31.92 30.30
C ASP A 184 7.62 -30.42 30.05
N ARG A 185 8.21 -29.57 30.90
CA ARG A 185 8.27 -28.12 30.67
C ARG A 185 9.04 -27.75 29.40
N PHE A 186 10.14 -28.43 29.13
CA PHE A 186 10.93 -28.22 27.92
C PHE A 186 10.14 -28.59 26.66
N THR A 187 9.51 -29.77 26.64
CA THR A 187 8.65 -30.22 25.55
C THR A 187 7.47 -29.28 25.33
N PHE A 188 6.86 -28.77 26.41
CA PHE A 188 5.77 -27.79 26.34
C PHE A 188 6.22 -26.45 25.72
N LEU A 189 7.37 -25.92 26.15
CA LEU A 189 7.93 -24.68 25.61
C LEU A 189 8.31 -24.82 24.13
N LEU A 190 8.95 -25.93 23.75
CA LEU A 190 9.30 -26.22 22.36
C LEU A 190 8.05 -26.34 21.49
N LYS A 191 7.03 -27.06 21.95
CA LYS A 191 5.74 -27.17 21.26
C LYS A 191 5.09 -25.80 21.06
N ARG A 192 5.20 -24.90 22.03
CA ARG A 192 4.68 -23.52 21.92
C ARG A 192 5.45 -22.71 20.88
N ILE A 193 6.78 -22.82 20.83
CA ILE A 193 7.64 -22.14 19.85
C ILE A 193 7.32 -22.60 18.44
N VAL A 194 7.26 -23.93 18.21
CA VAL A 194 6.92 -24.50 16.90
C VAL A 194 5.53 -24.04 16.45
N LYS A 195 4.53 -24.07 17.35
CA LYS A 195 3.17 -23.61 17.01
C LYS A 195 3.14 -22.13 16.61
N GLN A 196 3.94 -21.29 17.24
CA GLN A 196 4.01 -19.88 16.88
C GLN A 196 4.73 -19.64 15.56
N HIS A 197 5.83 -20.35 15.31
CA HIS A 197 6.53 -20.28 14.02
C HIS A 197 5.61 -20.68 12.86
N MET A 198 4.87 -21.78 13.03
CA MET A 198 3.88 -22.23 12.04
C MET A 198 2.76 -21.20 11.83
N LYS A 199 2.31 -20.51 12.89
CA LYS A 199 1.34 -19.41 12.76
C LYS A 199 1.91 -18.23 11.97
N ILE A 200 3.19 -17.89 12.16
CA ILE A 200 3.85 -16.81 11.40
C ILE A 200 3.95 -17.18 9.93
N LEU A 201 4.41 -18.39 9.62
CA LEU A 201 4.51 -18.88 8.23
C LEU A 201 3.14 -18.86 7.55
N ASP A 202 2.10 -19.36 8.21
CA ASP A 202 0.74 -19.35 7.68
C ASP A 202 0.18 -17.92 7.45
N ILE A 203 0.57 -16.93 8.27
CA ILE A 203 0.23 -15.52 8.00
C ILE A 203 0.98 -15.01 6.77
N VAL A 204 2.30 -15.27 6.69
CA VAL A 204 3.15 -14.82 5.58
C VAL A 204 2.71 -15.43 4.25
N ASP A 205 2.43 -16.72 4.21
CA ASP A 205 1.94 -17.43 3.01
C ASP A 205 0.60 -16.86 2.52
N ARG A 206 -0.29 -16.52 3.45
CA ARG A 206 -1.57 -15.87 3.11
C ARG A 206 -1.37 -14.44 2.61
N ILE A 207 -0.41 -13.69 3.16
CA ILE A 207 -0.05 -12.35 2.67
C ILE A 207 0.52 -12.45 1.26
N ASP A 208 1.45 -13.38 1.02
CA ASP A 208 2.08 -13.60 -0.27
C ASP A 208 1.04 -13.99 -1.34
N ALA A 209 0.14 -14.92 -1.03
CA ALA A 209 -0.96 -15.29 -1.93
C ALA A 209 -1.87 -14.10 -2.31
N VAL A 210 -2.06 -13.13 -1.41
CA VAL A 210 -2.86 -11.93 -1.67
C VAL A 210 -2.07 -10.89 -2.46
N TYR A 211 -0.82 -10.63 -2.10
CA TYR A 211 -0.06 -9.45 -2.52
C TYR A 211 1.06 -9.71 -3.53
N SER A 212 1.47 -10.96 -3.78
CA SER A 212 2.57 -11.28 -4.70
C SER A 212 2.31 -10.76 -6.12
N TYR A 213 1.14 -11.07 -6.70
CA TYR A 213 0.78 -10.52 -8.01
C TYR A 213 0.46 -9.01 -7.94
N VAL A 214 -0.08 -8.52 -6.83
CA VAL A 214 -0.37 -7.09 -6.66
C VAL A 214 0.93 -6.28 -6.69
N SER A 215 1.97 -6.71 -5.99
CA SER A 215 3.27 -6.04 -5.96
C SER A 215 3.98 -6.12 -7.32
N LEU A 216 3.88 -7.26 -8.01
CA LEU A 216 4.43 -7.43 -9.35
C LEU A 216 3.84 -6.40 -10.33
N PHE A 217 2.51 -6.38 -10.48
CA PHE A 217 1.87 -5.40 -11.36
C PHE A 217 2.09 -3.97 -10.88
N GLN A 218 2.17 -3.76 -9.57
CA GLN A 218 2.47 -2.44 -9.01
C GLN A 218 3.79 -1.90 -9.50
N ILE A 219 4.86 -2.67 -9.36
CA ILE A 219 6.22 -2.24 -9.72
C ILE A 219 6.33 -2.09 -11.24
N LEU A 220 5.76 -3.02 -12.01
CA LEU A 220 5.80 -2.97 -13.47
C LEU A 220 5.11 -1.70 -14.01
N PHE A 221 3.86 -1.46 -13.61
CA PHE A 221 3.11 -0.29 -14.08
C PHE A 221 3.64 1.01 -13.50
N SER A 222 4.10 1.05 -12.25
CA SER A 222 4.66 2.28 -11.67
C SER A 222 5.91 2.72 -12.42
N ASN A 223 6.78 1.81 -12.84
CA ASN A 223 7.95 2.16 -13.64
C ASN A 223 7.56 2.76 -14.99
N VAL A 224 6.62 2.14 -15.70
CA VAL A 224 6.12 2.67 -16.99
C VAL A 224 5.50 4.05 -16.82
N ILE A 225 4.64 4.23 -15.81
CA ILE A 225 3.98 5.50 -15.51
C ILE A 225 5.02 6.57 -15.17
N ILE A 226 5.99 6.28 -14.30
CA ILE A 226 7.04 7.24 -13.94
C ILE A 226 7.84 7.67 -15.18
N CYS A 227 8.17 6.76 -16.08
CA CYS A 227 8.88 7.09 -17.32
C CYS A 227 8.04 8.01 -18.23
N VAL A 228 6.77 7.67 -18.45
CA VAL A 228 5.85 8.45 -19.30
C VAL A 228 5.60 9.84 -18.70
N THR A 229 5.29 9.91 -17.41
CA THR A 229 5.10 11.19 -16.72
C THR A 229 6.40 12.00 -16.63
N GLY A 230 7.56 11.36 -16.49
CA GLY A 230 8.86 12.02 -16.50
C GLY A 230 9.14 12.74 -17.81
N TYR A 231 8.79 12.13 -18.95
CA TYR A 231 8.88 12.79 -20.25
C TYR A 231 7.96 14.02 -20.35
N VAL A 232 6.72 13.90 -19.86
CA VAL A 232 5.75 15.00 -19.79
C VAL A 232 6.27 16.14 -18.90
N LEU A 233 6.88 15.80 -17.76
CA LEU A 233 7.48 16.76 -16.82
C LEU A 233 8.59 17.58 -17.48
N ILE A 234 9.53 16.94 -18.18
CA ILE A 234 10.62 17.62 -18.90
C ILE A 234 10.06 18.60 -19.93
N THR A 235 9.02 18.20 -20.65
CA THR A 235 8.36 19.08 -21.63
C THR A 235 7.67 20.27 -20.96
N ALA A 236 7.02 20.05 -19.81
CA ALA A 236 6.37 21.11 -19.05
C ALA A 236 7.36 22.14 -18.46
N VAL A 237 8.56 21.70 -18.06
CA VAL A 237 9.66 22.58 -17.62
C VAL A 237 10.07 23.54 -18.74
N ASN A 238 10.23 23.02 -19.97
CA ASN A 238 10.62 23.83 -21.13
C ASN A 238 9.56 24.89 -21.49
N LEU A 239 8.29 24.63 -21.17
CA LEU A 239 7.16 25.54 -21.41
C LEU A 239 6.82 26.44 -20.21
N THR A 240 7.66 26.43 -19.16
CA THR A 240 7.55 27.24 -17.93
C THR A 240 6.18 27.22 -17.22
N ASN A 241 5.43 26.11 -17.36
CA ASN A 241 4.11 26.01 -16.78
C ASN A 241 4.14 25.42 -15.36
N MET A 242 4.19 26.31 -14.36
CA MET A 242 4.37 25.97 -12.93
C MET A 242 3.27 25.04 -12.37
N LEU A 243 2.01 25.18 -12.81
CA LEU A 243 0.92 24.33 -12.33
C LEU A 243 1.09 22.88 -12.77
N TYR A 244 1.45 22.66 -14.05
CA TYR A 244 1.73 21.33 -14.57
C TYR A 244 2.99 20.73 -13.95
N LEU A 245 4.02 21.55 -13.68
CA LEU A 245 5.23 21.11 -13.00
C LEU A 245 4.90 20.52 -11.61
N ILE A 246 4.11 21.23 -10.81
CA ILE A 246 3.71 20.77 -9.46
C ILE A 246 2.84 19.51 -9.57
N LYS A 247 1.85 19.50 -10.47
CA LYS A 247 0.96 18.34 -10.72
C LYS A 247 1.75 17.07 -11.02
N PHE A 248 2.62 17.10 -12.03
CA PHE A 248 3.36 15.92 -12.47
C PHE A 248 4.45 15.50 -11.48
N THR A 249 5.07 16.45 -10.78
CA THR A 249 6.03 16.13 -9.72
C THR A 249 5.35 15.39 -8.57
N MET A 250 4.19 15.88 -8.11
CA MET A 250 3.42 15.21 -7.06
C MET A 250 2.94 13.83 -7.51
N PHE A 251 2.51 13.69 -8.76
CA PHE A 251 2.12 12.40 -9.30
C PHE A 251 3.27 11.39 -9.29
N ILE A 252 4.47 11.79 -9.75
CA ILE A 252 5.68 10.94 -9.71
C ILE A 252 6.03 10.55 -8.27
N LEU A 253 6.00 11.50 -7.32
CA LEU A 253 6.29 11.22 -5.91
C LEU A 253 5.33 10.19 -5.31
N VAL A 254 4.03 10.29 -5.63
CA VAL A 254 3.02 9.31 -5.20
C VAL A 254 3.31 7.93 -5.78
N MET A 255 3.62 7.83 -7.07
CA MET A 255 3.94 6.56 -7.72
C MET A 255 5.21 5.91 -7.12
N PHE A 256 6.24 6.71 -6.81
CA PHE A 256 7.43 6.22 -6.12
C PHE A 256 7.12 5.75 -4.70
N LEU A 257 6.36 6.52 -3.92
CA LEU A 257 5.98 6.17 -2.56
C LEU A 257 5.18 4.85 -2.51
N GLN A 258 4.30 4.67 -3.49
CA GLN A 258 3.53 3.45 -3.66
C GLN A 258 4.45 2.26 -3.92
N ALA A 259 5.33 2.33 -4.92
CA ALA A 259 6.31 1.27 -5.20
C ALA A 259 7.22 0.99 -4.00
N PHE A 260 7.73 2.05 -3.35
CA PHE A 260 8.56 1.96 -2.16
C PHE A 260 7.87 1.19 -1.03
N THR A 261 6.57 1.43 -0.80
CA THR A 261 5.82 0.75 0.27
C THR A 261 5.81 -0.76 0.09
N PHE A 262 5.60 -1.25 -1.14
CA PHE A 262 5.63 -2.69 -1.43
C PHE A 262 7.02 -3.30 -1.27
N CYS A 263 8.07 -2.60 -1.74
CA CYS A 263 9.44 -3.08 -1.58
C CYS A 263 9.87 -3.08 -0.11
N PHE A 264 9.56 -2.01 0.62
CA PHE A 264 9.83 -1.86 2.04
C PHE A 264 9.15 -2.96 2.85
N ALA A 265 7.89 -3.27 2.53
CA ALA A 265 7.15 -4.36 3.15
C ALA A 265 7.89 -5.70 3.09
N GLY A 266 8.33 -6.10 1.89
CA GLY A 266 9.06 -7.34 1.69
C GLY A 266 10.40 -7.36 2.43
N GLN A 267 11.20 -6.30 2.26
CA GLN A 267 12.51 -6.19 2.93
C GLN A 267 12.38 -6.18 4.46
N TYR A 268 11.37 -5.50 4.99
CA TYR A 268 11.15 -5.42 6.43
C TYR A 268 10.84 -6.80 7.01
N LEU A 269 10.00 -7.60 6.34
CA LEU A 269 9.70 -8.96 6.76
C LEU A 269 10.92 -9.87 6.67
N GLN A 270 11.71 -9.76 5.61
CA GLN A 270 12.94 -10.53 5.43
C GLN A 270 13.95 -10.23 6.54
N ASN A 271 14.25 -8.95 6.79
CA ASN A 271 15.19 -8.55 7.84
C ASN A 271 14.75 -9.05 9.22
N LYS A 272 13.44 -9.05 9.49
CA LYS A 272 12.92 -9.59 10.75
C LYS A 272 13.04 -11.11 10.84
N ALA A 273 12.90 -11.82 9.75
CA ALA A 273 13.10 -13.27 9.71
C ALA A 273 14.57 -13.63 9.95
N GLU A 274 15.51 -12.90 9.36
CA GLU A 274 16.95 -13.12 9.53
C GLU A 274 17.42 -12.86 10.97
N LEU A 275 16.88 -11.83 11.64
CA LEU A 275 17.20 -11.52 13.05
C LEU A 275 16.72 -12.59 14.06
N LEU A 276 15.97 -13.60 13.61
CA LEU A 276 15.50 -14.71 14.45
C LEU A 276 16.39 -15.97 14.35
N VAL A 277 17.27 -16.05 13.35
CA VAL A 277 18.25 -17.13 13.14
C VAL A 277 19.56 -16.77 13.84
#